data_AF-A0A963D8W2-F1
#
_entry.id   AF-A0A963D8W2-F1
#
_cell.length_a   1.000
_cell.length_b   1.000
_cell.length_c   1.000
_cell.angle_alpha   90.00
_cell.angle_beta   90.00
_cell.angle_gamma   90.00
#
_symmetry.space_group_name_H-M   'P 1'
#
loop_
_entity.id
_entity.type
_entity.pdbx_description
1 polymer ?
#
loop_
_entity_poly.entity_id
_entity_poly.type
_entity_poly.pdbx_seq_one_letter_code
_entity_poly.pdbx_strand_id
1 'polypeptide(L)'
;YESLAGEARDLAASAARVCASPGAEALQAARSDWKRTALSLRRVSPLPFGPVLESRMLRKIDFWPTRAAQIEASIVKFGAAEVRLDRVGVTAKGLPALEYLLFDPVRAGINEDAAACAYASWVARELSEAVAPVSKEWMNWADSLADAEPEVEKQLLVDGVNILIGSVEVLRTKFLEKPLQSSSPTPAFDAWRSGESVASMQASFDALRVGLLGRDVVPGLVAV
;
A
#
# COMPACT_ATOMS: atom_id res chain seq x y z
N TYR A 1 -3.16 -11.65 0.81
CA TYR A 1 -2.55 -10.96 -0.35
C TYR A 1 -3.42 -10.99 -1.60
N GLU A 2 -4.22 -12.03 -1.83
CA GLU A 2 -5.12 -12.11 -3.01
C GLU A 2 -6.08 -10.92 -3.12
N SER A 3 -6.75 -10.52 -2.03
CA SER A 3 -7.63 -9.33 -2.03
C SER A 3 -6.87 -8.07 -2.43
N LEU A 4 -5.67 -7.85 -1.90
CA LEU A 4 -4.82 -6.72 -2.27
C LEU A 4 -4.45 -6.75 -3.75
N ALA A 5 -4.14 -7.93 -4.31
CA ALA A 5 -3.81 -8.09 -5.73
C ALA A 5 -5.03 -7.79 -6.63
N GLY A 6 -6.22 -8.25 -6.25
CA GLY A 6 -7.47 -7.96 -6.94
C GLY A 6 -7.80 -6.47 -6.92
N GLU A 7 -7.78 -5.85 -5.74
CA GLU A 7 -8.09 -4.42 -5.58
C GLU A 7 -7.07 -3.51 -6.25
N ALA A 8 -5.77 -3.86 -6.24
CA ALA A 8 -4.76 -3.13 -6.99
C ALA A 8 -5.00 -3.19 -8.51
N ARG A 9 -5.52 -4.30 -9.02
CA ARG A 9 -5.91 -4.45 -10.43
C ARG A 9 -7.13 -3.59 -10.76
N ASP A 10 -8.13 -3.57 -9.88
CA ASP A 10 -9.32 -2.72 -10.02
C ASP A 10 -8.94 -1.23 -10.02
N LEU A 11 -8.05 -0.83 -9.10
CA LEU A 11 -7.52 0.54 -9.03
C LEU A 11 -6.78 0.93 -10.32
N ALA A 12 -5.98 0.02 -10.89
CA ALA A 12 -5.32 0.27 -12.17
C ALA A 12 -6.35 0.49 -13.30
N ALA A 13 -7.40 -0.31 -13.33
CA ALA A 13 -8.46 -0.22 -14.34
C ALA A 13 -9.30 1.07 -14.19
N SER A 14 -9.66 1.45 -12.96
CA SER A 14 -10.43 2.68 -12.72
C SER A 14 -9.60 3.93 -12.94
N ALA A 15 -8.31 3.95 -12.56
CA ALA A 15 -7.40 5.04 -12.88
C ALA A 15 -7.26 5.23 -14.40
N ALA A 16 -7.12 4.16 -15.17
CA ALA A 16 -7.11 4.21 -16.64
C ALA A 16 -8.45 4.73 -17.21
N ARG A 17 -9.58 4.35 -16.59
CA ARG A 17 -10.91 4.82 -16.99
C ARG A 17 -11.08 6.32 -16.81
N VAL A 18 -10.51 6.91 -15.76
CA VAL A 18 -10.53 8.38 -15.59
C VAL A 18 -9.87 9.06 -16.78
N CYS A 19 -8.79 8.49 -17.33
CA CYS A 19 -8.10 9.09 -18.47
C CYS A 19 -8.85 8.90 -19.78
N ALA A 20 -9.52 7.75 -19.96
CA ALA A 20 -10.29 7.45 -21.15
C ALA A 20 -11.62 8.22 -21.22
N SER A 21 -12.24 8.50 -20.07
CA SER A 21 -13.48 9.26 -19.96
C SER A 21 -13.48 10.11 -18.70
N PRO A 22 -12.81 11.29 -18.74
CA PRO A 22 -12.68 12.16 -17.58
C PRO A 22 -14.04 12.64 -17.09
N GLY A 23 -14.27 12.52 -15.78
CA GLY A 23 -15.52 12.94 -15.15
C GLY A 23 -15.57 12.61 -13.67
N ALA A 24 -16.50 13.25 -12.97
CA ALA A 24 -16.66 13.09 -11.53
C ALA A 24 -16.97 11.64 -11.11
N GLU A 25 -17.78 10.93 -11.90
CA GLU A 25 -18.12 9.52 -11.66
C GLU A 25 -16.89 8.61 -11.76
N ALA A 26 -16.11 8.75 -12.84
CA ALA A 26 -14.89 7.97 -13.03
C ALA A 26 -13.87 8.27 -11.91
N LEU A 27 -13.69 9.54 -11.55
CA LEU A 27 -12.82 9.94 -10.44
C LEU A 27 -13.27 9.32 -9.12
N GLN A 28 -14.57 9.33 -8.84
CA GLN A 28 -15.11 8.76 -7.62
C GLN A 28 -14.92 7.23 -7.57
N ALA A 29 -15.04 6.54 -8.69
CA ALA A 29 -14.72 5.10 -8.77
C ALA A 29 -13.24 4.85 -8.43
N ALA A 30 -12.30 5.60 -9.04
CA ALA A 30 -10.87 5.47 -8.75
C ALA A 30 -10.53 5.78 -7.28
N ARG A 31 -11.18 6.79 -6.68
CA ARG A 31 -11.06 7.10 -5.25
C ARG A 31 -11.55 5.94 -4.38
N SER A 32 -12.70 5.36 -4.69
CA SER A 32 -13.23 4.20 -3.95
C SER A 32 -12.31 2.99 -4.05
N ASP A 33 -11.73 2.72 -5.23
CA ASP A 33 -10.80 1.60 -5.43
C ASP A 33 -9.48 1.83 -4.69
N TRP A 34 -9.02 3.08 -4.65
CA TRP A 34 -7.84 3.45 -3.87
C TRP A 34 -8.06 3.16 -2.39
N LYS A 35 -9.21 3.55 -1.83
CA LYS A 35 -9.53 3.31 -0.41
C LYS A 35 -9.53 1.82 -0.08
N ARG A 36 -10.17 0.99 -0.91
CA ARG A 36 -10.17 -0.47 -0.72
C ARG A 36 -8.75 -1.02 -0.72
N THR A 37 -7.97 -0.68 -1.74
CA THR A 37 -6.58 -1.12 -1.90
C THR A 37 -5.71 -0.69 -0.72
N ALA A 38 -5.86 0.56 -0.24
CA ALA A 38 -5.13 1.08 0.91
C ALA A 38 -5.46 0.31 2.20
N LEU A 39 -6.73 0.03 2.47
CA LEU A 39 -7.13 -0.74 3.64
C LEU A 39 -6.64 -2.19 3.55
N SER A 40 -6.73 -2.84 2.40
CA SER A 40 -6.19 -4.20 2.22
C SER A 40 -4.68 -4.25 2.36
N LEU A 41 -3.95 -3.22 1.92
CA LEU A 41 -2.52 -3.13 2.17
C LEU A 41 -2.26 -3.01 3.68
N ARG A 42 -2.96 -2.12 4.39
CA ARG A 42 -2.80 -1.94 5.84
C ARG A 42 -3.14 -3.20 6.65
N ARG A 43 -4.02 -4.08 6.14
CA ARG A 43 -4.30 -5.39 6.75
C ARG A 43 -3.18 -6.42 6.61
N VAL A 44 -2.21 -6.22 5.72
CA VAL A 44 -1.11 -7.19 5.49
C VAL A 44 0.28 -6.61 5.78
N SER A 45 0.47 -5.30 5.64
CA SER A 45 1.77 -4.63 5.88
C SER A 45 2.38 -4.83 7.27
N PRO A 46 1.59 -4.95 8.37
CA PRO A 46 2.15 -5.19 9.70
C PRO A 46 2.67 -6.62 9.92
N LEU A 47 2.39 -7.56 9.01
CA LEU A 47 2.82 -8.95 9.14
C LEU A 47 3.51 -9.42 7.86
N PRO A 48 4.65 -8.81 7.48
CA PRO A 48 5.39 -9.23 6.30
C PRO A 48 6.07 -10.58 6.56
N PHE A 49 5.49 -11.67 6.04
CA PHE A 49 6.01 -13.03 6.15
C PHE A 49 6.39 -13.61 4.79
N GLY A 50 7.35 -14.54 4.81
CA GLY A 50 7.75 -15.30 3.63
C GLY A 50 8.21 -14.40 2.48
N PRO A 51 7.77 -14.67 1.23
CA PRO A 51 8.23 -13.95 0.01
C PRO A 51 8.08 -12.42 0.04
N VAL A 52 7.23 -11.89 0.91
CA VAL A 52 7.01 -10.45 1.07
C VAL A 52 8.27 -9.74 1.59
N LEU A 53 9.04 -10.40 2.46
CA LEU A 53 10.28 -9.84 3.01
C LEU A 53 11.37 -9.68 1.95
N GLU A 54 11.49 -10.66 1.05
CA GLU A 54 12.52 -10.71 0.02
C GLU A 54 12.20 -9.82 -1.18
N SER A 55 10.93 -9.78 -1.59
CA SER A 55 10.47 -9.01 -2.76
C SER A 55 10.62 -7.50 -2.63
N ARG A 56 10.75 -6.99 -1.39
CA ARG A 56 10.71 -5.56 -1.02
C ARG A 56 9.47 -4.84 -1.55
N MET A 57 8.38 -5.58 -1.83
CA MET A 57 7.15 -5.04 -2.42
C MET A 57 6.64 -3.83 -1.63
N LEU A 58 6.54 -3.95 -0.30
CA LEU A 58 6.07 -2.86 0.57
C LEU A 58 6.87 -1.55 0.36
N ARG A 59 8.19 -1.61 0.19
CA ARG A 59 9.02 -0.41 -0.05
C ARG A 59 8.73 0.24 -1.40
N LYS A 60 8.28 -0.53 -2.39
CA LYS A 60 7.95 -0.02 -3.74
C LYS A 60 6.56 0.62 -3.77
N ILE A 61 5.62 0.05 -3.01
CA ILE A 61 4.19 0.42 -3.13
C ILE A 61 3.68 1.33 -2.02
N ASP A 62 4.42 1.48 -0.92
CA ASP A 62 3.97 2.16 0.31
C ASP A 62 5.03 3.12 0.86
N PHE A 63 5.60 3.96 -0.01
CA PHE A 63 6.55 4.98 0.42
C PHE A 63 5.85 6.11 1.18
N TRP A 64 5.88 6.04 2.52
CA TRP A 64 5.37 7.08 3.41
C TRP A 64 6.51 7.68 4.27
N PRO A 65 6.63 9.03 4.40
CA PRO A 65 5.69 10.07 3.93
C PRO A 65 5.76 10.44 2.45
N THR A 66 4.61 10.82 1.88
CA THR A 66 4.45 11.26 0.48
C THR A 66 5.36 12.45 0.14
N ARG A 67 6.02 12.42 -1.02
CA ARG A 67 6.91 13.49 -1.51
C ARG A 67 6.30 14.23 -2.68
N ALA A 68 5.32 15.10 -2.40
CA ALA A 68 4.55 15.85 -3.41
C ALA A 68 5.43 16.52 -4.48
N ALA A 69 6.49 17.24 -4.09
CA ALA A 69 7.40 17.89 -5.03
C ALA A 69 8.08 16.91 -6.02
N GLN A 70 8.38 15.69 -5.60
CA GLN A 70 8.98 14.67 -6.48
C GLN A 70 7.94 14.04 -7.40
N ILE A 71 6.69 13.91 -6.93
CA ILE A 71 5.56 13.45 -7.75
C ILE A 71 5.28 14.49 -8.85
N GLU A 72 5.14 15.76 -8.50
CA GLU A 72 4.90 16.85 -9.46
C GLU A 72 6.04 16.98 -10.49
N ALA A 73 7.30 16.90 -10.05
CA ALA A 73 8.43 16.87 -10.98
C ALA A 73 8.41 15.66 -11.93
N SER A 74 7.85 14.52 -11.49
CA SER A 74 7.70 13.33 -12.31
C SER A 74 6.54 13.47 -13.31
N ILE A 75 5.43 14.11 -12.92
CA ILE A 75 4.30 14.42 -13.82
C ILE A 75 4.77 15.30 -14.98
N VAL A 76 5.50 16.38 -14.70
CA VAL A 76 6.00 17.31 -15.73
C VAL A 76 6.86 16.58 -16.76
N LYS A 77 7.84 15.80 -16.28
CA LYS A 77 8.72 15.03 -17.18
C LYS A 77 7.97 13.92 -17.93
N PHE A 78 6.95 13.33 -17.32
CA PHE A 78 6.11 12.30 -17.94
C PHE A 78 5.30 12.87 -19.09
N GLY A 79 4.65 14.03 -18.87
CA GLY A 79 3.90 14.75 -19.90
C GLY A 79 4.75 15.21 -21.09
N ALA A 80 6.03 15.54 -20.84
CA ALA A 80 6.98 15.88 -21.89
C ALA A 80 7.54 14.66 -22.66
N ALA A 81 7.14 13.42 -22.30
CA ALA A 81 7.75 12.18 -22.78
C ALA A 81 9.27 12.07 -22.52
N GLU A 82 9.77 12.84 -21.55
CA GLU A 82 11.18 12.86 -21.13
C GLU A 82 11.46 11.90 -19.97
N VAL A 83 10.42 11.31 -19.38
CA VAL A 83 10.57 10.30 -18.32
C VAL A 83 11.10 8.99 -18.88
N ARG A 84 12.24 8.61 -18.32
CA ARG A 84 12.63 7.21 -18.23
C ARG A 84 11.89 6.54 -17.08
N LEU A 85 10.88 5.73 -17.38
CA LEU A 85 9.98 5.10 -16.40
C LEU A 85 10.72 4.26 -15.36
N ASP A 86 11.82 3.64 -15.76
CA ASP A 86 12.72 2.84 -14.93
C ASP A 86 13.52 3.68 -13.91
N ARG A 87 13.58 5.01 -14.11
CA ARG A 87 14.32 5.96 -13.25
C ARG A 87 13.45 6.73 -12.28
N VAL A 88 12.13 6.59 -12.35
CA VAL A 88 11.23 7.21 -11.38
C VAL A 88 11.39 6.48 -10.04
N GLY A 89 11.82 7.21 -9.02
CA GLY A 89 12.09 6.66 -7.69
C GLY A 89 10.83 6.22 -6.94
N VAL A 90 11.01 5.32 -5.96
CA VAL A 90 9.93 4.80 -5.10
C VAL A 90 9.18 5.90 -4.33
N THR A 91 9.84 7.04 -4.10
CA THR A 91 9.29 8.24 -3.44
C THR A 91 8.20 8.95 -4.24
N ALA A 92 8.13 8.69 -5.55
CA ALA A 92 7.18 9.31 -6.46
C ALA A 92 6.10 8.33 -6.98
N LYS A 93 6.06 7.10 -6.45
CA LYS A 93 5.11 6.04 -6.85
C LYS A 93 4.37 5.45 -5.64
N GLY A 94 3.56 4.42 -5.90
CA GLY A 94 2.84 3.66 -4.87
C GLY A 94 1.53 4.32 -4.45
N LEU A 95 0.86 3.71 -3.48
CA LEU A 95 -0.43 4.18 -2.96
C LEU A 95 -0.37 5.59 -2.38
N PRO A 96 0.68 6.02 -1.64
CA PRO A 96 0.75 7.39 -1.14
C PRO A 96 0.86 8.45 -2.26
N ALA A 97 1.48 8.11 -3.40
CA ALA A 97 1.49 8.98 -4.57
C ALA A 97 0.13 9.03 -5.27
N LEU A 98 -0.54 7.89 -5.40
CA LEU A 98 -1.91 7.83 -5.93
C LEU A 98 -2.90 8.59 -5.03
N GLU A 99 -2.71 8.58 -3.72
CA GLU A 99 -3.54 9.35 -2.80
C GLU A 99 -3.42 10.85 -3.10
N TYR A 100 -2.19 11.33 -3.25
CA TYR A 100 -1.93 12.73 -3.60
C TYR A 100 -2.59 13.11 -4.93
N LEU A 101 -2.46 12.27 -5.95
CA LEU A 101 -3.03 12.53 -7.28
C LEU A 101 -4.57 12.53 -7.26
N LEU A 102 -5.19 11.66 -6.47
CA LEU A 102 -6.64 11.47 -6.45
C LEU A 102 -7.37 12.40 -5.47
N PHE A 103 -6.75 12.79 -4.36
CA PHE A 103 -7.45 13.41 -3.22
C PHE A 103 -6.90 14.77 -2.78
N ASP A 104 -5.68 15.16 -3.18
CA ASP A 104 -5.10 16.41 -2.67
C ASP A 104 -5.88 17.64 -3.19
N PRO A 105 -6.45 18.47 -2.29
CA PRO A 105 -7.31 19.59 -2.69
C PRO A 105 -6.53 20.77 -3.29
N VAL A 106 -5.20 20.80 -3.17
CA VAL A 106 -4.39 21.92 -3.67
C VAL A 106 -3.95 21.76 -5.13
N ARG A 107 -4.29 20.64 -5.77
CA ARG A 107 -4.02 20.39 -7.20
C ARG A 107 -5.29 20.02 -7.96
N ALA A 108 -5.28 20.24 -9.27
CA ALA A 108 -6.35 19.77 -10.15
C ALA A 108 -6.45 18.23 -10.11
N GLY A 109 -7.67 17.69 -10.13
CA GLY A 109 -7.86 16.24 -10.14
C GLY A 109 -7.29 15.59 -11.40
N ILE A 110 -7.04 14.29 -11.36
CA ILE A 110 -6.60 13.54 -12.57
C ILE A 110 -7.65 13.54 -13.70
N ASN A 111 -8.89 13.92 -13.42
CA ASN A 111 -9.94 14.15 -14.41
C ASN A 111 -9.84 15.51 -15.12
N GLU A 112 -8.96 16.40 -14.65
CA GLU A 112 -8.77 17.77 -15.17
C GLU A 112 -7.37 17.99 -15.73
N ASP A 113 -6.40 17.19 -15.31
CA ASP A 113 -5.00 17.24 -15.75
C ASP A 113 -4.62 15.92 -16.45
N ALA A 114 -4.47 15.98 -17.78
CA ALA A 114 -4.16 14.83 -18.61
C ALA A 114 -2.77 14.22 -18.31
N ALA A 115 -1.77 15.05 -17.99
CA ALA A 115 -0.43 14.56 -17.65
C ALA A 115 -0.44 13.83 -16.31
N ALA A 116 -1.13 14.39 -15.31
CA ALA A 116 -1.32 13.73 -14.03
C ALA A 116 -2.17 12.47 -14.15
N CYS A 117 -3.16 12.43 -15.05
CA CYS A 117 -3.94 11.22 -15.32
C CYS A 117 -3.07 10.11 -15.87
N ALA A 118 -2.31 10.40 -16.93
CA ALA A 118 -1.43 9.42 -17.55
C ALA A 118 -0.39 8.90 -16.55
N TYR A 119 0.16 9.79 -15.71
CA TYR A 119 1.05 9.41 -14.63
C TYR A 119 0.36 8.53 -13.57
N ALA A 120 -0.82 8.90 -13.09
CA ALA A 120 -1.59 8.12 -12.12
C ALA A 120 -1.96 6.73 -12.65
N SER A 121 -2.41 6.64 -13.90
CA SER A 121 -2.71 5.36 -14.56
C SER A 121 -1.47 4.47 -14.61
N TRP A 122 -0.31 5.03 -14.95
CA TRP A 122 0.95 4.29 -14.93
C TRP A 122 1.35 3.84 -13.52
N VAL A 123 1.30 4.72 -12.51
CA VAL A 123 1.62 4.35 -11.12
C VAL A 123 0.70 3.25 -10.60
N ALA A 124 -0.59 3.30 -10.93
CA ALA A 124 -1.56 2.28 -10.52
C ALA A 124 -1.29 0.93 -11.20
N ARG A 125 -0.85 0.92 -12.47
CA ARG A 125 -0.41 -0.30 -13.15
C ARG A 125 0.84 -0.89 -12.49
N GLU A 126 1.86 -0.08 -12.22
CA GLU A 126 3.10 -0.53 -11.55
C GLU A 126 2.81 -1.11 -10.16
N LEU A 127 1.87 -0.51 -9.43
CA LEU A 127 1.37 -1.03 -8.15
C LEU A 127 0.79 -2.44 -8.32
N SER A 128 -0.11 -2.64 -9.29
CA SER A 128 -0.72 -3.94 -9.57
C SER A 128 0.33 -4.99 -9.96
N GLU A 129 1.26 -4.62 -10.84
CA GLU A 129 2.36 -5.48 -11.30
C GLU A 129 3.33 -5.86 -10.17
N ALA A 130 3.53 -4.97 -9.19
CA ALA A 130 4.38 -5.25 -8.03
C ALA A 130 3.73 -6.23 -7.04
N VAL A 131 2.39 -6.21 -6.90
CA VAL A 131 1.65 -7.04 -5.94
C VAL A 131 1.37 -8.44 -6.49
N ALA A 132 1.06 -8.55 -7.79
CA ALA A 132 0.66 -9.80 -8.42
C ALA A 132 1.62 -11.00 -8.19
N PRO A 133 2.94 -10.89 -8.41
CA PRO A 133 3.86 -12.02 -8.18
C PRO A 133 3.94 -12.40 -6.71
N VAL A 134 3.97 -11.42 -5.80
CA VAL A 134 4.04 -11.68 -4.35
C VAL A 134 2.80 -12.41 -3.85
N SER A 135 1.61 -12.08 -4.37
CA SER A 135 0.40 -12.82 -4.01
C SER A 135 0.49 -14.29 -4.41
N LYS A 136 1.04 -14.61 -5.59
CA LYS A 136 1.22 -15.98 -6.06
C LYS A 136 2.28 -16.72 -5.27
N GLU A 137 3.44 -16.10 -5.07
CA GLU A 137 4.54 -16.68 -4.31
C GLU A 137 4.15 -16.95 -2.86
N TRP A 138 3.38 -16.04 -2.25
CA TRP A 138 2.94 -16.21 -0.87
C TRP A 138 2.00 -17.42 -0.71
N MET A 139 1.08 -17.67 -1.66
CA MET A 139 0.23 -18.87 -1.63
C MET A 139 1.06 -20.16 -1.75
N ASN A 140 1.98 -20.21 -2.73
CA ASN A 140 2.86 -21.37 -2.90
C ASN A 140 3.72 -21.61 -1.65
N TRP A 141 4.22 -20.55 -1.04
CA TRP A 141 4.98 -20.63 0.20
C TRP A 141 4.12 -21.14 1.36
N ALA A 142 2.91 -20.62 1.53
CA ALA A 142 1.99 -21.07 2.57
C ALA A 142 1.63 -22.55 2.43
N ASP A 143 1.35 -23.03 1.21
CA ASP A 143 1.07 -24.44 0.94
C ASP A 143 2.28 -25.34 1.30
N SER A 144 3.50 -24.87 1.02
CA SER A 144 4.72 -25.62 1.35
C SER A 144 4.97 -25.79 2.85
N LEU A 145 4.29 -25.01 3.71
CA LEU A 145 4.43 -25.12 5.16
C LEU A 145 3.71 -26.34 5.75
N ALA A 146 2.80 -26.97 5.01
CA ALA A 146 2.10 -28.17 5.48
C ALA A 146 3.05 -29.35 5.74
N ASP A 147 4.18 -29.38 5.03
CA ASP A 147 5.23 -30.39 5.14
C ASP A 147 6.52 -29.83 5.78
N ALA A 148 6.40 -28.75 6.56
CA ALA A 148 7.57 -28.10 7.17
C ALA A 148 8.25 -29.00 8.22
N GLU A 149 9.57 -29.10 8.15
CA GLU A 149 10.36 -29.77 9.18
C GLU A 149 10.26 -29.00 10.52
N PRO A 150 10.33 -29.68 11.69
CA PRO A 150 10.15 -29.04 12.99
C PRO A 150 11.05 -27.82 13.27
N GLU A 151 12.28 -27.80 12.73
CA GLU A 151 13.17 -26.65 12.89
C GLU A 151 12.69 -25.43 12.07
N VAL A 152 12.06 -25.66 10.92
CA VAL A 152 11.43 -24.60 10.12
C VAL A 152 10.22 -24.03 10.86
N GLU A 153 9.36 -24.89 11.42
CA GLU A 153 8.21 -24.46 12.22
C GLU A 153 8.65 -23.59 13.41
N LYS A 154 9.68 -24.03 14.14
CA LYS A 154 10.25 -23.28 15.25
C LYS A 154 10.82 -21.93 14.80
N GLN A 155 11.53 -21.88 13.67
CA GLN A 155 12.04 -20.62 13.14
C GLN A 155 10.90 -19.66 12.77
N LEU A 156 9.81 -20.16 12.16
CA LEU A 156 8.63 -19.36 11.83
C LEU A 156 7.96 -18.75 13.06
N LEU A 157 7.90 -19.49 14.17
CA LEU A 157 7.41 -18.96 15.45
C LEU A 157 8.29 -17.82 15.98
N VAL A 158 9.62 -18.01 15.97
CA VAL A 158 10.58 -16.98 16.39
C VAL A 158 10.46 -15.74 15.51
N ASP A 159 10.40 -15.92 14.19
CA ASP A 159 10.26 -14.82 13.23
C ASP A 159 8.93 -14.11 13.43
N GLY A 160 7.83 -14.83 13.69
CA GLY A 160 6.52 -14.25 13.94
C GLY A 160 6.46 -13.36 15.15
N VAL A 161 7.06 -13.79 16.26
CA VAL A 161 7.16 -12.96 17.48
C VAL A 161 7.99 -11.70 17.20
N ASN A 162 9.13 -11.84 16.51
CA ASN A 162 9.98 -10.70 16.16
C ASN A 162 9.28 -9.70 15.23
N ILE A 163 8.54 -10.21 14.23
CA ILE A 163 7.75 -9.40 13.31
C ILE A 163 6.66 -8.64 14.07
N LEU A 164 5.91 -9.30 14.96
CA LEU A 164 4.87 -8.65 15.76
C LEU A 164 5.45 -7.51 16.60
N ILE A 165 6.54 -7.76 17.33
CA ILE A 165 7.21 -6.74 18.16
C ILE A 165 7.65 -5.56 17.29
N GLY A 166 8.37 -5.85 16.20
CA GLY A 166 8.84 -4.81 15.28
C GLY A 166 7.71 -4.00 14.66
N SER A 167 6.61 -4.63 14.30
CA SER A 167 5.45 -3.96 13.70
C SER A 167 4.68 -3.10 14.69
N VAL A 168 4.54 -3.53 15.96
CA VAL A 168 3.99 -2.68 17.02
C VAL A 168 4.84 -1.42 17.19
N GLU A 169 6.17 -1.56 17.26
CA GLU A 169 7.07 -0.41 17.38
C GLU A 169 7.02 0.51 16.16
N VAL A 170 6.90 -0.03 14.94
CA VAL A 170 6.71 0.77 13.73
C VAL A 170 5.38 1.53 13.77
N LEU A 171 4.27 0.88 14.11
CA LEU A 171 2.96 1.55 14.20
C LEU A 171 2.97 2.67 15.25
N ARG A 172 3.49 2.36 16.45
CA ARG A 172 3.65 3.33 17.53
C ARG A 172 4.49 4.53 17.09
N THR A 173 5.73 4.29 16.64
CA THR A 173 6.67 5.39 16.40
C THR A 173 6.40 6.14 15.11
N LYS A 174 6.21 5.42 13.98
CA LYS A 174 6.10 6.01 12.65
C LYS A 174 4.70 6.56 12.36
N PHE A 175 3.66 5.86 12.79
CA PHE A 175 2.29 6.15 12.38
C PHE A 175 1.43 6.82 13.48
N LEU A 176 1.89 6.84 14.75
CA LEU A 176 1.22 7.55 15.85
C LEU A 176 2.08 8.68 16.42
N GLU A 177 3.20 8.36 17.08
CA GLU A 177 4.01 9.35 17.83
C GLU A 177 4.55 10.47 16.94
N LYS A 178 5.25 10.14 15.84
CA LYS A 178 5.81 11.15 14.94
C LYS A 178 4.73 12.05 14.31
N PRO A 179 3.60 11.53 13.81
CA PRO A 179 2.49 12.37 13.36
C PRO A 179 1.91 13.27 14.43
N LEU A 180 1.71 12.77 15.66
CA LEU A 180 1.18 13.55 16.79
C LEU A 180 2.12 14.69 17.22
N GLN A 181 3.42 14.51 17.06
CA GLN A 181 4.44 15.51 17.37
C GLN A 181 4.73 16.47 16.20
N SER A 182 4.08 16.28 15.04
CA SER A 182 4.33 17.11 13.87
C SER A 182 3.80 18.53 14.07
N SER A 183 4.65 19.52 13.86
CA SER A 183 4.26 20.94 13.79
C SER A 183 3.90 21.41 12.37
N SER A 184 3.81 20.47 11.41
CA SER A 184 3.43 20.77 10.04
C SER A 184 2.02 21.38 9.97
N PRO A 185 1.79 22.40 9.13
CA PRO A 185 0.45 22.93 8.90
C PRO A 185 -0.47 21.93 8.18
N THR A 186 0.10 20.92 7.52
CA THR A 186 -0.65 19.80 6.92
C THR A 186 -0.64 18.59 7.85
N PRO A 187 -1.76 17.84 7.95
CA PRO A 187 -1.80 16.62 8.75
C PRO A 187 -0.67 15.65 8.37
N ALA A 188 -0.05 15.05 9.38
CA ALA A 188 1.09 14.15 9.22
C ALA A 188 0.72 12.66 9.33
N PHE A 189 -0.56 12.35 9.50
CA PHE A 189 -1.06 10.98 9.58
C PHE A 189 -1.10 10.32 8.21
N ASP A 190 -0.86 9.02 8.16
CA ASP A 190 -1.06 8.23 6.95
C ASP A 190 -2.49 8.39 6.42
N ALA A 191 -2.65 8.38 5.11
CA ALA A 191 -3.94 8.46 4.43
C ALA A 191 -4.82 9.69 4.80
N TRP A 192 -4.21 10.81 5.21
CA TRP A 192 -4.97 11.97 5.65
C TRP A 192 -5.74 12.69 4.53
N ARG A 193 -5.26 12.63 3.29
CA ARG A 193 -5.88 13.33 2.16
C ARG A 193 -7.20 12.69 1.77
N SER A 194 -7.24 11.36 1.83
CA SER A 194 -8.42 10.53 1.55
C SER A 194 -9.41 10.47 2.71
N GLY A 195 -9.02 10.95 3.90
CA GLY A 195 -9.79 10.84 5.13
C GLY A 195 -9.74 9.45 5.77
N GLU A 196 -8.85 8.57 5.31
CA GLU A 196 -8.78 7.16 5.77
C GLU A 196 -7.81 6.95 6.95
N SER A 197 -7.24 7.99 7.54
CA SER A 197 -6.23 7.84 8.62
C SER A 197 -6.66 6.90 9.75
N VAL A 198 -7.89 7.04 10.25
CA VAL A 198 -8.41 6.19 11.34
C VAL A 198 -8.63 4.76 10.85
N ALA A 199 -9.25 4.58 9.69
CA ALA A 199 -9.53 3.27 9.12
C ALA A 199 -8.24 2.50 8.79
N SER A 200 -7.23 3.17 8.24
CA SER A 200 -5.90 2.61 7.98
C SER A 200 -5.18 2.18 9.27
N MET A 201 -5.31 2.98 10.33
CA MET A 201 -4.74 2.63 11.65
C MET A 201 -5.45 1.42 12.25
N GLN A 202 -6.79 1.40 12.22
CA GLN A 202 -7.60 0.26 12.68
C GLN A 202 -7.26 -1.02 11.91
N ALA A 203 -7.20 -0.94 10.57
CA ALA A 203 -6.81 -2.07 9.73
C ALA A 203 -5.42 -2.63 10.08
N SER A 204 -4.48 -1.75 10.45
CA SER A 204 -3.14 -2.15 10.86
C SER A 204 -3.12 -2.85 12.22
N PHE A 205 -3.87 -2.34 13.21
CA PHE A 205 -4.01 -3.00 14.50
C PHE A 205 -4.81 -4.30 14.43
N ASP A 206 -5.82 -4.37 13.57
CA ASP A 206 -6.56 -5.60 13.31
C ASP A 206 -5.66 -6.68 12.70
N ALA A 207 -4.72 -6.32 11.83
CA ALA A 207 -3.73 -7.26 11.32
C ALA A 207 -2.91 -7.88 12.46
N LEU A 208 -2.38 -7.04 13.37
CA LEU A 208 -1.63 -7.52 14.54
C LEU A 208 -2.49 -8.39 15.46
N ARG A 209 -3.75 -8.00 15.69
CA ARG A 209 -4.72 -8.77 16.47
C ARG A 209 -4.94 -10.16 15.86
N VAL A 210 -5.11 -10.24 14.54
CA VAL A 210 -5.28 -11.52 13.83
C VAL A 210 -4.00 -12.36 13.87
N GLY A 211 -2.82 -11.76 13.70
CA GLY A 211 -1.56 -12.50 13.82
C GLY A 211 -1.33 -13.07 15.23
N LEU A 212 -1.75 -12.34 16.26
CA LEU A 212 -1.62 -12.77 17.64
C LEU A 212 -2.67 -13.83 18.01
N LEU A 213 -3.96 -13.51 17.81
CA LEU A 213 -5.09 -14.30 18.31
C LEU A 213 -5.63 -15.33 17.32
N GLY A 214 -5.27 -15.20 16.04
CA GLY A 214 -5.86 -15.98 14.96
C GLY A 214 -7.21 -15.44 14.51
N ARG A 215 -7.86 -16.20 13.64
CA ARG A 215 -9.21 -15.95 13.17
C ARG A 215 -9.86 -17.26 12.71
N ASP A 216 -11.08 -17.51 13.17
CA ASP A 216 -11.86 -18.69 12.77
C ASP A 216 -11.05 -19.99 12.96
N VAL A 217 -10.80 -20.74 11.88
CA VAL A 217 -10.02 -21.99 11.87
C VAL A 217 -8.49 -21.77 11.74
N VAL A 218 -8.03 -20.52 11.65
CA VAL A 218 -6.60 -20.19 11.52
C VAL A 218 -6.07 -19.80 12.91
N PRO A 219 -5.20 -20.62 13.52
CA PRO A 219 -4.62 -20.31 14.82
C PRO A 219 -3.70 -19.08 14.74
N GLY A 220 -3.68 -18.30 15.81
CA GLY A 220 -2.70 -17.23 16.01
C GLY A 220 -1.51 -17.70 16.81
N LEU A 221 -0.52 -16.83 16.99
CA LEU A 221 0.69 -17.12 17.77
C LEU A 221 0.43 -17.47 19.25
N VAL A 222 -0.72 -17.08 19.82
CA VAL A 222 -1.11 -17.45 21.20
C VAL A 222 -2.16 -18.55 21.28
N ALA A 223 -2.51 -19.19 20.16
CA ALA A 223 -3.35 -20.38 20.18
C ALA A 223 -2.51 -21.56 20.71
N VAL A 224 -2.44 -21.66 22.04
CA VAL A 224 -1.89 -22.80 22.78
C VAL A 224 -3.03 -23.67 23.27
#